data_AF-W7CPK6-F1
#
_entry.id   AF-W7CPK6-F1
#
_cell.length_a   1.000
_cell.length_b   1.000
_cell.length_c   1.000
_cell.angle_alpha   90.00
_cell.angle_beta   90.00
_cell.angle_gamma   90.00
#
_symmetry.space_group_name_H-M   'P 1'
#
loop_
_entity.id
_entity.type
_entity.pdbx_description
1 polymer ?
#
loop_
_entity_poly.entity_id
_entity_poly.type
_entity_poly.pdbx_seq_one_letter_code
_entity_poly.pdbx_strand_id
1 'polypeptide(L)'
;MGISAFISGIFGVTEPAIYGITLPRKKPFIASCIASAIAGGIMGFAGTKTYMVGGIGIFSIPSKISPAGIDGGFYGCLIAMAVAIVLGLVLTLIMDKSHLDEDVTPATQTHVSDVVKAETIGSPLVGTVKELSGISDEVFASGAMGNGVAILPTDGKLYAPTDGEISLVFPTGHAVGMKTTAGAEILMHIGMDTVQLDGQFFETHIEKGARVTKGTLLVTFDIEQIKAAGYELVTPIIVTNTSEYATVKAMADGDVKVGEAIIDVV
;
A
#
# COMPACT_ATOMS: atom_id res chain seq x y z
N MET A 1 2.92 6.31 -9.98
CA MET A 1 1.84 6.61 -9.01
C MET A 1 1.19 8.00 -9.15
N GLY A 2 1.92 9.06 -9.56
CA GLY A 2 1.34 10.41 -9.69
C GLY A 2 0.18 10.55 -10.69
N ILE A 3 0.30 9.96 -11.88
CA ILE A 3 -0.71 10.08 -12.95
C ILE A 3 -1.99 9.31 -12.63
N SER A 4 -1.89 8.09 -12.08
CA SER A 4 -3.07 7.29 -11.69
C SER A 4 -3.82 7.93 -10.52
N ALA A 5 -3.10 8.45 -9.52
CA ALA A 5 -3.69 9.19 -8.41
C ALA A 5 -4.33 10.53 -8.87
N PHE A 6 -3.72 11.22 -9.84
CA PHE A 6 -4.28 12.42 -10.45
C PHE A 6 -5.57 12.14 -11.23
N ILE A 7 -5.58 11.10 -12.08
CA ILE A 7 -6.77 10.67 -12.83
C ILE A 7 -7.87 10.24 -11.86
N SER A 8 -7.55 9.42 -10.87
CA SER A 8 -8.46 9.00 -9.80
C SER A 8 -9.07 10.21 -9.08
N GLY A 9 -8.24 11.20 -8.71
CA GLY A 9 -8.69 12.42 -8.05
C GLY A 9 -9.64 13.28 -8.91
N ILE A 10 -9.39 13.39 -10.22
CA ILE A 10 -10.30 14.08 -11.15
C ILE A 10 -11.69 13.44 -11.14
N PHE A 11 -11.74 12.12 -11.06
CA PHE A 11 -13.00 11.36 -11.01
C PHE A 11 -13.59 11.23 -9.59
N GLY A 12 -13.00 11.90 -8.60
CA GLY A 12 -13.56 11.99 -7.25
C GLY A 12 -13.11 10.90 -6.28
N VAL A 13 -12.21 10.01 -6.70
CA VAL A 13 -11.58 9.02 -5.81
C VAL A 13 -10.24 9.58 -5.35
N THR A 14 -10.19 10.09 -4.13
CA THR A 14 -9.07 10.90 -3.61
C THR A 14 -8.11 10.12 -2.72
N GLU A 15 -8.52 8.93 -2.28
CA GLU A 15 -7.80 8.06 -1.36
C GLU A 15 -6.39 7.69 -1.86
N PRO A 16 -6.17 7.33 -3.14
CA PRO A 16 -4.82 7.05 -3.65
C PRO A 16 -3.91 8.29 -3.64
N ALA A 17 -4.47 9.49 -3.85
CA ALA A 17 -3.71 10.75 -3.85
C ALA A 17 -3.41 11.24 -2.42
N ILE A 18 -4.37 11.06 -1.51
CA ILE A 18 -4.23 11.44 -0.10
C ILE A 18 -3.24 10.48 0.57
N TYR A 19 -3.57 9.19 0.65
CA TYR A 19 -2.76 8.23 1.40
C TYR A 19 -1.47 7.84 0.69
N GLY A 20 -1.47 7.80 -0.65
CA GLY A 20 -0.31 7.36 -1.43
C GLY A 20 0.72 8.44 -1.75
N ILE A 21 0.33 9.73 -1.77
CA ILE A 21 1.23 10.80 -2.24
C ILE A 21 1.36 11.94 -1.24
N THR A 22 0.24 12.52 -0.81
CA THR A 22 0.27 13.77 -0.04
C THR A 22 0.44 13.53 1.46
N LEU A 23 -0.31 12.63 2.09
CA LEU A 23 -0.25 12.38 3.54
C LEU A 23 1.13 11.92 4.04
N PRO A 24 1.87 11.04 3.33
CA PRO A 24 3.26 10.73 3.68
C PRO A 24 4.18 11.96 3.59
N ARG A 25 3.84 12.90 2.69
CA ARG A 25 4.56 14.16 2.45
C ARG A 25 3.86 15.33 3.13
N LYS A 26 4.13 15.52 4.42
CA LYS A 26 3.51 16.54 5.27
C LYS A 26 3.41 17.95 4.63
N LYS A 27 4.41 18.39 3.86
CA LYS A 27 4.44 19.72 3.22
C LYS A 27 3.45 19.83 2.03
N PRO A 28 3.50 18.96 1.01
CA PRO A 28 2.45 18.87 -0.02
C PRO A 28 1.03 18.71 0.52
N PHE A 29 0.83 17.94 1.60
CA PHE A 29 -0.48 17.81 2.25
C PHE A 29 -1.00 19.14 2.81
N ILE A 30 -0.16 19.88 3.52
CA ILE A 30 -0.56 21.20 4.06
C ILE A 30 -0.85 22.18 2.92
N ALA A 31 -0.03 22.17 1.85
CA ALA A 31 -0.25 23.00 0.67
C ALA A 31 -1.60 22.72 -0.01
N SER A 32 -2.01 21.44 -0.13
CA SER A 32 -3.29 21.07 -0.73
C SER A 32 -4.48 21.47 0.14
N CYS A 33 -4.36 21.38 1.47
CA CYS A 33 -5.38 21.88 2.40
C CYS A 33 -5.58 23.39 2.28
N ILE A 34 -4.50 24.17 2.22
CA ILE A 34 -4.56 25.64 2.08
C ILE A 34 -5.22 26.02 0.74
N ALA A 35 -4.81 25.38 -0.36
CA ALA A 35 -5.39 25.63 -1.67
C ALA A 35 -6.89 25.28 -1.72
N SER A 36 -7.29 24.17 -1.10
CA SER A 36 -8.69 23.73 -1.02
C SER A 36 -9.54 24.68 -0.18
N ALA A 37 -9.00 25.21 0.93
CA ALA A 37 -9.69 26.20 1.76
C ALA A 37 -9.98 27.50 0.98
N ILE A 38 -9.00 27.98 0.22
CA ILE A 38 -9.14 29.20 -0.60
C ILE A 38 -10.13 28.99 -1.74
N ALA A 39 -10.08 27.84 -2.42
CA ALA A 39 -11.05 27.49 -3.45
C ALA A 39 -12.48 27.38 -2.89
N GLY A 40 -12.64 26.79 -1.70
CA GLY A 40 -13.91 26.77 -0.98
C GLY A 40 -14.44 28.17 -0.65
N GLY A 41 -13.56 29.08 -0.24
CA GLY A 41 -13.88 30.49 -0.01
C GLY A 41 -14.36 31.21 -1.27
N ILE A 42 -13.73 30.97 -2.42
CA ILE A 42 -14.13 31.53 -3.72
C ILE A 42 -15.51 31.02 -4.13
N MET A 43 -15.75 29.71 -4.01
CA MET A 43 -17.07 29.13 -4.30
C MET A 43 -18.15 29.69 -3.38
N GLY A 44 -17.85 29.86 -2.09
CA GLY A 44 -18.76 30.46 -1.11
C GLY A 44 -19.09 31.92 -1.42
N PHE A 45 -18.08 32.73 -1.77
CA PHE A 45 -18.27 34.13 -2.14
C PHE A 45 -19.07 34.29 -3.44
N ALA A 46 -18.82 33.44 -4.44
CA ALA A 46 -19.56 33.44 -5.70
C ALA A 46 -21.00 32.89 -5.56
N GLY A 47 -21.41 32.41 -4.38
CA GLY A 47 -22.73 31.85 -4.14
C GLY A 47 -22.98 30.55 -4.90
N THR A 48 -21.92 29.74 -5.12
CA THR A 48 -22.01 28.48 -5.87
C THR A 48 -22.93 27.50 -5.14
N LYS A 49 -24.04 27.13 -5.77
CA LYS A 49 -25.01 26.16 -5.23
C LYS A 49 -24.95 24.86 -6.01
N THR A 50 -25.23 23.77 -5.31
CA THR A 50 -25.48 22.47 -5.92
C THR A 50 -26.99 22.32 -6.09
N TYR A 51 -27.48 22.32 -7.33
CA TYR A 51 -28.91 22.34 -7.63
C TYR A 51 -29.50 20.94 -7.74
N MET A 52 -28.67 19.94 -7.99
CA MET A 52 -29.04 18.53 -8.02
C MET A 52 -27.90 17.68 -7.47
N VAL A 53 -28.23 16.53 -6.87
CA VAL A 53 -27.21 15.53 -6.53
C VAL A 53 -26.79 14.86 -7.84
N GLY A 54 -25.55 15.05 -8.26
CA GLY A 54 -24.97 14.44 -9.46
C GLY A 54 -23.67 13.69 -9.17
N GLY A 55 -22.94 13.32 -10.22
CA GLY A 55 -21.73 12.51 -10.13
C GLY A 55 -20.60 13.14 -9.31
N ILE A 56 -19.65 12.32 -8.89
CA ILE A 56 -18.47 12.74 -8.12
C ILE A 56 -17.37 13.32 -9.02
N GLY A 57 -16.42 14.04 -8.42
CA GLY A 57 -15.28 14.64 -9.14
C GLY A 57 -15.71 15.68 -10.18
N ILE A 58 -15.12 15.62 -11.37
CA ILE A 58 -15.41 16.53 -12.50
C ILE A 58 -16.88 16.45 -12.96
N PHE A 59 -17.53 15.30 -12.75
CA PHE A 59 -18.95 15.11 -13.07
C PHE A 59 -19.89 15.84 -12.10
N SER A 60 -19.36 16.45 -11.04
CA SER A 60 -20.13 17.32 -10.15
C SER A 60 -20.35 18.73 -10.75
N ILE A 61 -19.58 19.12 -11.77
CA ILE A 61 -19.64 20.46 -12.38
C ILE A 61 -21.02 20.76 -13.00
N PRO A 62 -21.62 19.88 -13.82
CA PRO A 62 -22.96 20.12 -14.37
C PRO A 62 -24.04 20.29 -13.29
N SER A 63 -23.85 19.66 -12.13
CA SER A 63 -24.79 19.72 -10.99
C SER A 63 -24.87 21.11 -10.33
N LYS A 64 -23.96 22.02 -10.71
CA LYS A 64 -23.89 23.41 -10.23
C LYS A 64 -24.48 24.40 -11.24
N ILE A 65 -25.00 23.93 -12.37
CA ILE A 65 -25.72 24.78 -13.33
C ILE A 65 -27.10 25.10 -12.76
N SER A 66 -27.46 26.39 -12.72
CA SER A 66 -28.77 26.80 -12.22
C SER A 66 -29.90 26.41 -13.20
N PRO A 67 -31.13 26.21 -12.72
CA PRO A 67 -32.29 25.96 -13.60
C PRO A 67 -32.59 27.10 -14.59
N ALA A 68 -32.06 28.30 -14.33
CA ALA A 68 -32.18 29.48 -15.19
C ALA A 68 -31.03 29.63 -16.20
N GLY A 69 -30.04 28.73 -16.18
CA GLY A 69 -28.87 28.74 -17.06
C GLY A 69 -27.53 28.86 -16.31
N ILE A 70 -26.48 29.18 -17.06
CA ILE A 70 -25.12 29.38 -16.52
C ILE A 70 -25.08 30.73 -15.79
N ASP A 71 -24.89 30.68 -14.47
CA ASP A 71 -24.88 31.85 -13.59
C ASP A 71 -23.46 32.18 -13.07
N GLY A 72 -23.35 33.27 -12.30
CA GLY A 72 -22.09 33.66 -11.66
C GLY A 72 -21.56 32.60 -10.67
N GLY A 73 -22.44 31.78 -10.09
CA GLY A 73 -22.07 30.67 -9.23
C GLY A 73 -21.35 29.55 -10.00
N PHE A 74 -21.81 29.24 -11.21
CA PHE A 74 -21.14 28.29 -12.09
C PHE A 74 -19.73 28.77 -12.49
N TYR A 75 -19.58 30.04 -12.90
CA TYR A 75 -18.26 30.61 -13.20
C TYR A 75 -17.37 30.68 -11.95
N GLY A 76 -17.94 30.95 -10.78
CA GLY A 76 -17.27 30.88 -9.49
C GLY A 76 -16.67 29.51 -9.19
N CYS A 77 -17.39 28.43 -9.53
CA CYS A 77 -16.88 27.06 -9.44
C CYS A 77 -15.65 26.85 -10.34
N LEU A 78 -15.72 27.27 -11.61
CA LEU A 78 -14.62 27.09 -12.56
C LEU A 78 -13.37 27.90 -12.15
N ILE A 79 -13.57 29.13 -11.68
CA ILE A 79 -12.48 29.98 -11.17
C ILE A 79 -11.87 29.35 -9.92
N ALA A 80 -12.69 28.89 -8.97
CA ALA A 80 -12.20 28.22 -7.76
C ALA A 80 -11.37 26.98 -8.09
N MET A 81 -11.79 26.18 -9.07
CA MET A 81 -11.09 24.98 -9.50
C MET A 81 -9.73 25.32 -10.14
N ALA A 82 -9.68 26.34 -11.01
CA ALA A 82 -8.44 26.83 -11.59
C ALA A 82 -7.48 27.38 -10.53
N VAL A 83 -8.00 28.16 -9.57
CA VAL A 83 -7.21 28.70 -8.46
C VAL A 83 -6.70 27.59 -7.55
N ALA A 84 -7.49 26.55 -7.25
CA ALA A 84 -7.07 25.41 -6.45
C ALA A 84 -5.85 24.71 -7.07
N ILE A 85 -5.89 24.48 -8.39
CA ILE A 85 -4.81 23.82 -9.13
C ILE A 85 -3.55 24.68 -9.14
N VAL A 86 -3.67 25.96 -9.53
CA VAL A 86 -2.51 26.86 -9.63
C VAL A 86 -1.89 27.12 -8.26
N LEU A 87 -2.72 27.41 -7.26
CA LEU A 87 -2.25 27.71 -5.92
C LEU A 87 -1.66 26.47 -5.23
N GLY A 88 -2.30 25.31 -5.39
CA GLY A 88 -1.77 24.04 -4.88
C GLY A 88 -0.40 23.72 -5.46
N LEU A 89 -0.22 23.92 -6.78
CA LEU A 89 1.07 23.74 -7.44
C LEU A 89 2.12 24.74 -6.92
N VAL A 90 1.79 26.04 -6.91
CA VAL A 90 2.72 27.09 -6.49
C VAL A 90 3.14 26.93 -5.02
N LEU A 91 2.18 26.67 -4.12
CA LEU A 91 2.48 26.43 -2.70
C LEU A 91 3.33 25.18 -2.51
N THR A 92 3.03 24.10 -3.24
CA THR A 92 3.83 22.87 -3.16
C THR A 92 5.26 23.13 -3.62
N LEU A 93 5.47 23.84 -4.74
CA LEU A 93 6.80 24.19 -5.26
C LEU A 93 7.59 25.11 -4.30
N ILE A 94 6.92 26.01 -3.58
CA ILE A 94 7.58 26.93 -2.63
C ILE A 94 7.91 26.24 -1.30
N MET A 95 6.99 25.44 -0.78
CA MET A 95 7.11 24.78 0.52
C MET A 95 8.04 23.56 0.45
N ASP A 96 8.01 22.84 -0.67
CA ASP A 96 8.80 21.64 -0.92
C ASP A 96 9.94 21.94 -1.91
N LYS A 97 10.99 22.61 -1.42
CA LYS A 97 12.22 22.90 -2.18
C LYS A 97 13.15 21.70 -2.35
N SER A 98 12.78 20.52 -1.83
CA SER A 98 13.59 19.29 -1.88
C SER A 98 13.74 18.71 -3.30
N HIS A 99 13.04 19.27 -4.29
CA HIS A 99 12.99 18.77 -5.67
C HIS A 99 13.51 19.78 -6.72
N LEU A 100 14.36 20.73 -6.34
CA LEU A 100 15.14 21.50 -7.33
C LEU A 100 16.49 20.84 -7.69
N ASP A 101 16.89 19.78 -6.98
CA ASP A 101 18.12 19.00 -7.25
C ASP A 101 17.84 17.55 -7.74
N GLU A 102 16.58 17.17 -7.93
CA GLU A 102 16.22 15.95 -8.65
C GLU A 102 15.46 16.34 -9.92
N ASP A 103 16.08 16.04 -11.06
CA ASP A 103 15.54 16.23 -12.39
C ASP A 103 14.05 15.92 -12.46
N VAL A 104 13.31 16.86 -13.05
CA VAL A 104 11.99 16.63 -13.62
C VAL A 104 12.14 15.62 -14.75
N THR A 105 12.23 14.34 -14.38
CA THR A 105 11.97 13.26 -15.32
C THR A 105 10.47 13.06 -15.28
N PRO A 106 9.75 13.24 -16.40
CA PRO A 106 8.34 12.90 -16.45
C PRO A 106 8.20 11.46 -16.00
N ALA A 107 7.14 11.14 -15.25
CA ALA A 107 6.70 9.76 -15.09
C ALA A 107 6.14 9.25 -16.43
N THR A 108 7.01 9.21 -17.44
CA THR A 108 7.06 8.13 -18.42
C THR A 108 6.91 6.85 -17.63
N GLN A 109 6.01 5.99 -18.11
CA GLN A 109 5.97 4.57 -17.83
C GLN A 109 7.32 4.13 -17.28
N THR A 110 7.37 3.78 -16.01
CA THR A 110 8.45 2.95 -15.55
C THR A 110 8.18 1.60 -16.19
N HIS A 111 8.61 1.47 -17.45
CA HIS A 111 9.42 0.33 -17.82
C HIS A 111 10.56 0.36 -16.81
N VAL A 112 10.34 -0.29 -15.66
CA VAL A 112 11.42 -0.60 -14.75
C VAL A 112 12.19 -1.67 -15.49
N SER A 113 13.16 -1.20 -16.28
CA SER A 113 14.33 -1.96 -16.65
C SER A 113 15.42 -1.76 -15.59
N ASP A 114 15.06 -1.59 -14.31
CA ASP A 114 15.71 -2.46 -13.34
C ASP A 114 15.01 -3.78 -13.56
N VAL A 115 15.67 -4.70 -14.27
CA VAL A 115 15.19 -6.07 -14.39
C VAL A 115 14.88 -6.49 -12.97
N VAL A 116 13.60 -6.53 -12.58
CA VAL A 116 13.31 -7.35 -11.43
C VAL A 116 13.61 -8.74 -11.92
N LYS A 117 14.71 -9.24 -11.39
CA LYS A 117 15.22 -10.52 -11.81
C LYS A 117 14.21 -11.54 -11.35
N ALA A 118 13.95 -12.49 -12.22
CA ALA A 118 13.24 -13.68 -11.83
C ALA A 118 13.89 -14.20 -10.53
N GLU A 119 13.10 -14.29 -9.47
CA GLU A 119 13.58 -14.74 -8.18
C GLU A 119 12.62 -15.77 -7.58
N THR A 120 13.22 -16.74 -6.91
CA THR A 120 12.50 -17.78 -6.20
C THR A 120 12.54 -17.46 -4.71
N ILE A 121 11.37 -17.23 -4.14
CA ILE A 121 11.19 -16.96 -2.72
C ILE A 121 11.08 -18.30 -2.00
N GLY A 122 11.95 -18.49 -0.99
CA GLY A 122 11.93 -19.67 -0.15
C GLY A 122 10.86 -19.61 0.95
N SER A 123 10.53 -20.76 1.54
CA SER A 123 9.61 -20.83 2.66
C SER A 123 10.24 -20.18 3.89
N PRO A 124 9.58 -19.22 4.55
CA PRO A 124 10.05 -18.65 5.81
C PRO A 124 9.71 -19.52 7.02
N LEU A 125 8.94 -20.60 6.84
CA LEU A 125 8.41 -21.45 7.91
C LEU A 125 8.58 -22.93 7.54
N VAL A 126 8.60 -23.80 8.55
CA VAL A 126 8.33 -25.24 8.36
C VAL A 126 6.83 -25.45 8.53
N GLY A 127 6.19 -26.13 7.60
CA GLY A 127 4.74 -26.34 7.68
C GLY A 127 4.13 -26.84 6.39
N THR A 128 2.80 -26.78 6.30
CA THR A 128 2.05 -27.20 5.11
C THR A 128 1.62 -25.96 4.33
N VAL A 129 1.92 -25.92 3.02
CA VAL A 129 1.50 -24.83 2.13
C VAL A 129 0.04 -24.98 1.75
N LYS A 130 -0.68 -23.86 1.72
CA LYS A 130 -2.07 -23.74 1.31
C LYS A 130 -2.21 -22.61 0.29
N GLU A 131 -3.19 -22.75 -0.58
CA GLU A 131 -3.59 -21.64 -1.44
C GLU A 131 -4.13 -20.48 -0.61
N LEU A 132 -3.80 -19.25 -1.04
CA LEU A 132 -4.27 -18.05 -0.38
C LEU A 132 -5.80 -17.91 -0.47
N SER A 133 -6.42 -18.39 -1.56
CA SER A 133 -7.88 -18.45 -1.74
C SER A 133 -8.61 -19.33 -0.71
N GLY A 134 -7.90 -20.25 -0.05
CA GLY A 134 -8.47 -21.23 0.87
C GLY A 134 -8.43 -20.81 2.35
N ILE A 135 -8.03 -19.57 2.65
CA ILE A 135 -7.95 -19.07 4.04
C ILE A 135 -9.21 -18.27 4.41
N SER A 136 -9.43 -18.12 5.71
CA SER A 136 -10.64 -17.53 6.31
C SER A 136 -10.76 -16.02 6.12
N ASP A 137 -9.65 -15.32 5.85
CA ASP A 137 -9.60 -13.86 5.74
C ASP A 137 -9.73 -13.38 4.29
N GLU A 138 -10.76 -12.57 4.05
CA GLU A 138 -11.10 -12.05 2.72
C GLU A 138 -10.07 -11.07 2.14
N VAL A 139 -9.38 -10.29 2.99
CA VAL A 139 -8.36 -9.32 2.54
C VAL A 139 -7.20 -10.05 1.88
N PHE A 140 -6.79 -11.17 2.46
CA PHE A 140 -5.74 -12.01 1.90
C PHE A 140 -6.27 -12.94 0.81
N ALA A 141 -7.41 -13.61 1.03
CA ALA A 141 -7.97 -14.57 0.08
C ALA A 141 -8.39 -13.94 -1.26
N SER A 142 -8.77 -12.66 -1.26
CA SER A 142 -9.08 -11.91 -2.49
C SER A 142 -7.84 -11.53 -3.32
N GLY A 143 -6.63 -11.62 -2.74
CA GLY A 143 -5.40 -11.13 -3.37
C GLY A 143 -5.29 -9.60 -3.41
N ALA A 144 -6.15 -8.86 -2.70
CA ALA A 144 -6.13 -7.39 -2.70
C ALA A 144 -4.79 -6.80 -2.21
N MET A 145 -4.10 -7.51 -1.31
CA MET A 145 -2.76 -7.14 -0.81
C MET A 145 -1.60 -7.71 -1.65
N GLY A 146 -1.89 -8.49 -2.68
CA GLY A 146 -0.88 -9.14 -3.53
C GLY A 146 -1.08 -10.66 -3.63
N ASN A 147 -0.28 -11.29 -4.49
CA ASN A 147 -0.26 -12.72 -4.68
C ASN A 147 0.73 -13.40 -3.73
N GLY A 148 0.46 -14.65 -3.37
CA GLY A 148 1.32 -15.40 -2.48
C GLY A 148 0.76 -16.76 -2.10
N VAL A 149 1.23 -17.28 -0.97
CA VAL A 149 0.78 -18.54 -0.38
C VAL A 149 0.46 -18.34 1.10
N ALA A 150 -0.31 -19.24 1.68
CA ALA A 150 -0.46 -19.34 3.12
C ALA A 150 0.26 -20.59 3.63
N ILE A 151 0.88 -20.52 4.81
CA ILE A 151 1.55 -21.67 5.42
C ILE A 151 0.91 -21.94 6.78
N LEU A 152 0.59 -23.21 7.06
CA LEU A 152 0.24 -23.65 8.40
C LEU A 152 1.54 -24.13 9.10
N PRO A 153 2.14 -23.34 10.00
CA PRO A 153 3.42 -23.65 10.60
C PRO A 153 3.33 -24.83 11.56
N THR A 154 4.39 -25.63 11.59
CA THR A 154 4.64 -26.70 12.56
C THR A 154 5.78 -26.38 13.52
N ASP A 155 6.58 -25.35 13.23
CA ASP A 155 7.62 -24.80 14.10
C ASP A 155 7.39 -23.30 14.34
N GLY A 156 7.65 -22.85 15.57
CA GLY A 156 7.39 -21.49 16.06
C GLY A 156 8.46 -20.48 15.68
N LYS A 157 9.02 -20.59 14.47
CA LYS A 157 10.18 -19.79 14.04
C LYS A 157 10.00 -19.30 12.62
N LEU A 158 9.96 -17.98 12.47
CA LEU A 158 9.92 -17.30 11.19
C LEU A 158 11.33 -16.92 10.76
N TYR A 159 11.71 -17.30 9.54
CA TYR A 159 13.01 -17.05 8.94
C TYR A 159 12.92 -16.17 7.70
N ALA A 160 14.02 -15.53 7.33
CA ALA A 160 14.11 -14.78 6.08
C ALA A 160 14.00 -15.73 4.87
N PRO A 161 13.02 -15.53 3.97
CA PRO A 161 12.83 -16.36 2.79
C PRO A 161 13.90 -16.16 1.70
N THR A 162 14.60 -15.02 1.73
CA THR A 162 15.65 -14.62 0.78
C THR A 162 16.59 -13.57 1.40
N ASP A 163 17.61 -13.17 0.66
CA ASP A 163 18.52 -12.07 1.04
C ASP A 163 17.83 -10.72 0.81
N GLY A 164 17.96 -9.80 1.77
CA GLY A 164 17.28 -8.51 1.66
C GLY A 164 17.43 -7.60 2.88
N GLU A 165 16.55 -6.62 2.96
CA GLU A 165 16.46 -5.66 4.05
C GLU A 165 15.06 -5.68 4.66
N ILE A 166 14.97 -5.63 5.99
CA ILE A 166 13.70 -5.55 6.71
C ILE A 166 13.10 -4.14 6.51
N SER A 167 11.99 -4.06 5.77
CA SER A 167 11.32 -2.80 5.46
C SER A 167 10.35 -2.37 6.56
N LEU A 168 9.75 -3.34 7.26
CA LEU A 168 8.81 -3.10 8.35
C LEU A 168 8.84 -4.23 9.38
N VAL A 169 8.63 -3.86 10.64
CA VAL A 169 8.44 -4.76 11.78
C VAL A 169 7.29 -4.19 12.58
N PHE A 170 6.24 -4.98 12.80
CA PHE A 170 5.14 -4.52 13.64
C PHE A 170 5.55 -4.59 15.11
N PRO A 171 5.17 -3.60 15.95
CA PRO A 171 5.54 -3.57 17.37
C PRO A 171 5.13 -4.83 18.14
N THR A 172 4.02 -5.45 17.74
CA THR A 172 3.48 -6.68 18.34
C THR A 172 4.11 -7.96 17.78
N GLY A 173 5.11 -7.88 16.89
CA GLY A 173 5.88 -9.04 16.40
C GLY A 173 5.15 -9.99 15.44
N HIS A 174 3.83 -9.87 15.31
CA HIS A 174 3.01 -10.75 14.47
C HIS A 174 3.26 -10.63 12.96
N ALA A 175 3.90 -9.56 12.48
CA ALA A 175 4.15 -9.39 11.06
C ALA A 175 5.49 -8.70 10.78
N VAL A 176 6.15 -9.17 9.72
CA VAL A 176 7.42 -8.66 9.23
C VAL A 176 7.33 -8.49 7.73
N GLY A 177 7.79 -7.35 7.24
CA GLY A 177 7.94 -7.13 5.81
C GLY A 177 9.39 -6.86 5.46
N MET A 178 9.77 -7.32 4.28
CA MET A 178 11.13 -7.21 3.79
C MET A 178 11.14 -6.87 2.30
N LYS A 179 12.22 -6.22 1.87
CA LYS A 179 12.53 -6.00 0.47
C LYS A 179 13.69 -6.90 0.08
N THR A 180 13.50 -7.73 -0.94
CA THR A 180 14.54 -8.63 -1.44
C THR A 180 15.63 -7.84 -2.18
N THR A 181 16.80 -8.43 -2.34
CA THR A 181 17.87 -7.85 -3.17
C THR A 181 17.49 -7.77 -4.65
N ALA A 182 16.54 -8.59 -5.12
CA ALA A 182 16.03 -8.53 -6.49
C ALA A 182 14.86 -7.55 -6.67
N GLY A 183 14.23 -7.12 -5.57
CA GLY A 183 13.27 -6.01 -5.55
C GLY A 183 11.87 -6.35 -5.04
N ALA A 184 11.53 -7.63 -4.83
CA ALA A 184 10.21 -8.00 -4.30
C ALA A 184 10.00 -7.49 -2.88
N GLU A 185 8.78 -7.07 -2.59
CA GLU A 185 8.34 -6.62 -1.27
C GLU A 185 7.46 -7.69 -0.65
N ILE A 186 8.04 -8.45 0.28
CA ILE A 186 7.41 -9.61 0.90
C ILE A 186 6.82 -9.20 2.25
N LEU A 187 5.55 -9.52 2.48
CA LEU A 187 4.88 -9.43 3.77
C LEU A 187 4.66 -10.84 4.33
N MET A 188 5.09 -11.06 5.57
CA MET A 188 4.92 -12.31 6.31
C MET A 188 4.06 -12.01 7.55
N HIS A 189 2.83 -12.50 7.57
CA HIS A 189 1.86 -12.22 8.64
C HIS A 189 1.55 -13.49 9.44
N ILE A 190 2.07 -13.61 10.66
CA ILE A 190 1.98 -14.81 11.49
C ILE A 190 0.57 -14.93 12.09
N GLY A 191 -0.20 -15.89 11.59
CA GLY A 191 -1.57 -16.14 12.04
C GLY A 191 -2.59 -15.08 11.64
N MET A 192 -3.85 -15.32 12.00
CA MET A 192 -4.98 -14.44 11.73
C MET A 192 -5.39 -13.68 12.98
N ASP A 193 -5.65 -12.36 12.85
CA ASP A 193 -6.02 -11.46 13.95
C ASP A 193 -5.06 -11.43 15.16
N THR A 194 -3.85 -11.99 15.01
CA THR A 194 -2.83 -12.11 16.06
C THR A 194 -2.28 -10.78 16.55
N VAL A 195 -2.54 -9.68 15.84
CA VAL A 195 -2.30 -8.31 16.34
C VAL A 195 -3.00 -8.06 17.68
N GLN A 196 -4.15 -8.72 17.93
CA GLN A 196 -4.94 -8.60 19.15
C GLN A 196 -4.25 -9.21 20.39
N LEU A 197 -3.22 -10.04 20.19
CA LEU A 197 -2.40 -10.59 21.27
C LEU A 197 -1.45 -9.54 21.88
N ASP A 198 -1.36 -8.34 21.30
CA ASP A 198 -0.58 -7.21 21.80
C ASP A 198 0.89 -7.56 22.10
N GLY A 199 1.48 -8.38 21.23
CA GLY A 199 2.87 -8.83 21.36
C GLY A 199 3.09 -10.03 22.29
N GLN A 200 2.04 -10.54 22.94
CA GLN A 200 2.17 -11.78 23.71
C GLN A 200 2.49 -12.95 22.79
N PHE A 201 3.37 -13.82 23.27
CA PHE A 201 3.81 -15.04 22.58
C PHE A 201 4.66 -14.81 21.33
N PHE A 202 5.08 -13.58 21.05
CA PHE A 202 6.01 -13.24 19.97
C PHE A 202 7.29 -12.64 20.55
N GLU A 203 8.43 -13.00 19.96
CA GLU A 203 9.72 -12.41 20.26
C GLU A 203 10.44 -12.11 18.94
N THR A 204 10.69 -10.83 18.70
CA THR A 204 11.33 -10.34 17.48
C THR A 204 12.85 -10.27 17.66
N HIS A 205 13.61 -10.82 16.70
CA HIS A 205 15.08 -10.89 16.72
C HIS A 205 15.76 -9.86 15.81
N ILE A 206 14.97 -9.01 15.15
CA ILE A 206 15.41 -8.06 14.14
C ILE A 206 14.77 -6.69 14.34
N GLU A 207 15.36 -5.68 13.70
CA GLU A 207 14.84 -4.32 13.67
C GLU A 207 14.64 -3.85 12.22
N LYS A 208 13.82 -2.80 12.05
CA LYS A 208 13.65 -2.16 10.74
C LYS A 208 14.99 -1.65 10.22
N GLY A 209 15.26 -1.88 8.93
CA GLY A 209 16.51 -1.51 8.25
C GLY A 209 17.63 -2.54 8.42
N ALA A 210 17.41 -3.62 9.18
CA ALA A 210 18.37 -4.71 9.28
C ALA A 210 18.52 -5.43 7.93
N ARG A 211 19.76 -5.68 7.51
CA ARG A 211 20.06 -6.57 6.38
C ARG A 211 20.10 -8.01 6.86
N VAL A 212 19.40 -8.88 6.14
CA VAL A 212 19.26 -10.30 6.47
C VAL A 212 19.64 -11.16 5.28
N THR A 213 20.09 -12.37 5.56
CA THR A 213 20.35 -13.40 4.55
C THR A 213 19.27 -14.47 4.63
N LYS A 214 19.07 -15.23 3.56
CA LYS A 214 18.15 -16.38 3.56
C LYS A 214 18.44 -17.30 4.76
N GLY A 215 17.39 -17.61 5.52
CA GLY A 215 17.48 -18.43 6.73
C GLY A 215 17.87 -17.68 8.01
N THR A 216 18.04 -16.35 7.99
CA THR A 216 18.18 -15.55 9.22
C THR A 216 16.88 -15.63 10.04
N LEU A 217 17.00 -15.87 11.35
CA LEU A 217 15.85 -15.89 12.26
C LEU A 217 15.28 -14.48 12.44
N LEU A 218 13.97 -14.32 12.24
CA LEU A 218 13.28 -13.03 12.32
C LEU A 218 12.42 -12.93 13.57
N VAL A 219 11.56 -13.91 13.80
CA VAL A 219 10.60 -13.93 14.92
C VAL A 219 10.47 -15.35 15.46
N THR A 220 10.46 -15.48 16.78
CA THR A 220 10.03 -16.70 17.48
C THR A 220 8.63 -16.49 18.04
N PHE A 221 7.79 -17.53 17.98
CA PHE A 221 6.43 -17.45 18.47
C PHE A 221 5.94 -18.78 19.08
N ASP A 222 5.08 -18.70 20.08
CA ASP A 222 4.54 -19.88 20.77
C ASP A 222 3.25 -20.37 20.11
N ILE A 223 3.37 -21.46 19.35
CA ILE A 223 2.26 -22.07 18.62
C ILE A 223 1.14 -22.54 19.55
N GLU A 224 1.50 -23.13 20.70
CA GLU A 224 0.52 -23.71 21.62
C GLU A 224 -0.28 -22.61 22.32
N GLN A 225 0.40 -21.56 22.78
CA GLN A 225 -0.25 -20.45 23.46
C GLN A 225 -1.13 -19.61 22.51
N ILE A 226 -0.69 -19.37 21.27
CA ILE A 226 -1.50 -18.66 20.27
C ILE A 226 -2.78 -19.45 19.95
N LYS A 227 -2.69 -20.78 19.78
CA LYS A 227 -3.87 -21.65 19.58
C LYS A 227 -4.76 -21.68 20.81
N ALA A 228 -4.18 -21.74 22.02
CA ALA A 228 -4.93 -21.73 23.28
C ALA A 228 -5.68 -20.41 23.49
N ALA A 229 -5.15 -19.30 22.98
CA ALA A 229 -5.82 -18.00 22.95
C ALA A 229 -6.94 -17.89 21.89
N GLY A 230 -7.12 -18.91 21.05
CA GLY A 230 -8.22 -18.99 20.08
C GLY A 230 -7.91 -18.44 18.68
N TYR A 231 -6.64 -18.17 18.37
CA TYR A 231 -6.23 -17.62 17.08
C TYR A 231 -5.73 -18.70 16.12
N GLU A 232 -6.03 -18.52 14.82
CA GLU A 232 -5.50 -19.38 13.76
C GLU A 232 -4.07 -18.99 13.42
N LEU A 233 -3.20 -19.99 13.19
CA LEU A 233 -1.79 -19.78 12.85
C LEU A 233 -1.49 -19.85 11.36
N VAL A 234 -2.53 -19.92 10.53
CA VAL A 234 -2.36 -19.83 9.07
C VAL A 234 -1.67 -18.50 8.77
N THR A 235 -0.49 -18.57 8.17
CA THR A 235 0.44 -17.44 8.02
C THR A 235 0.58 -17.08 6.54
N PRO A 236 -0.03 -15.98 6.08
CA PRO A 236 0.14 -15.50 4.71
C PRO A 236 1.55 -14.98 4.44
N ILE A 237 2.12 -15.42 3.32
CA ILE A 237 3.39 -14.95 2.74
C ILE A 237 3.08 -14.34 1.37
N ILE A 238 3.16 -13.02 1.27
CA ILE A 238 2.58 -12.24 0.16
C ILE A 238 3.63 -11.34 -0.49
N VAL A 239 3.63 -11.29 -1.82
CA VAL A 239 4.37 -10.30 -2.59
C VAL A 239 3.49 -9.08 -2.81
N THR A 240 3.73 -8.02 -2.04
CA THR A 240 2.86 -6.83 -2.00
C THR A 240 2.97 -5.95 -3.26
N ASN A 241 4.12 -5.93 -3.92
CA ASN A 241 4.33 -5.27 -5.21
C ASN A 241 4.08 -6.20 -6.42
N THR A 242 3.11 -7.13 -6.31
CA THR A 242 2.76 -8.10 -7.38
C THR A 242 2.56 -7.45 -8.75
N SER A 243 2.00 -6.24 -8.82
CA SER A 243 1.75 -5.54 -10.09
C SER A 243 3.01 -5.13 -10.86
N GLU A 244 4.19 -5.19 -10.23
CA GLU A 244 5.48 -4.92 -10.87
C GLU A 244 6.05 -6.16 -11.57
N TYR A 245 5.39 -7.32 -11.44
CA TYR A 245 5.79 -8.60 -12.01
C TYR A 245 4.89 -9.03 -13.15
N ALA A 246 5.49 -9.73 -14.12
CA ALA A 246 4.72 -10.38 -15.18
C ALA A 246 3.97 -11.60 -14.64
N THR A 247 4.56 -12.32 -13.68
CA THR A 247 3.93 -13.46 -13.03
C THR A 247 4.44 -13.65 -11.61
N VAL A 248 3.52 -13.82 -10.67
CA VAL A 248 3.82 -14.34 -9.31
C VAL A 248 3.12 -15.68 -9.20
N LYS A 249 3.90 -16.76 -9.32
CA LYS A 249 3.39 -18.12 -9.31
C LYS A 249 3.59 -18.74 -7.94
N ALA A 250 2.49 -19.00 -7.24
CA ALA A 250 2.48 -19.83 -6.06
C ALA A 250 2.81 -21.28 -6.41
N MET A 251 3.80 -21.84 -5.74
CA MET A 251 4.13 -23.26 -5.77
C MET A 251 3.52 -23.90 -4.53
N ALA A 252 2.21 -24.10 -4.57
CA ALA A 252 1.46 -24.71 -3.48
C ALA A 252 1.34 -26.22 -3.71
N ASP A 253 2.20 -27.02 -3.08
CA ASP A 253 1.83 -28.41 -2.78
C ASP A 253 2.66 -29.00 -1.63
N GLY A 254 1.97 -29.52 -0.62
CA GLY A 254 2.55 -30.34 0.44
C GLY A 254 3.27 -29.63 1.58
N ASP A 255 4.07 -30.41 2.30
CA ASP A 255 4.88 -29.96 3.43
C ASP A 255 6.19 -29.34 2.93
N VAL A 256 6.55 -28.20 3.49
CA VAL A 256 7.76 -27.44 3.16
C VAL A 256 8.65 -27.23 4.38
N LYS A 257 9.94 -27.16 4.10
CA LYS A 257 10.97 -26.74 5.06
C LYS A 257 11.45 -25.33 4.76
N VAL A 258 12.07 -24.71 5.76
CA VAL A 258 12.68 -23.38 5.62
C VAL A 258 13.63 -23.35 4.43
N GLY A 259 13.41 -22.38 3.54
CA GLY A 259 14.20 -22.14 2.35
C GLY A 259 13.81 -22.93 1.09
N GLU A 260 12.88 -23.87 1.16
CA GLU A 260 12.33 -24.56 -0.03
C GLU A 260 11.46 -23.59 -0.85
N ALA A 261 11.47 -23.71 -2.17
CA ALA A 261 10.79 -22.77 -3.07
C ALA A 261 9.27 -22.80 -2.89
N ILE A 262 8.64 -21.64 -2.69
CA ILE A 262 7.18 -21.51 -2.52
C ILE A 262 6.53 -20.50 -3.46
N ILE A 263 7.29 -19.52 -3.95
CA ILE A 263 6.80 -18.50 -4.88
C ILE A 263 7.90 -18.23 -5.90
N ASP A 264 7.56 -18.30 -7.19
CA ASP A 264 8.40 -17.79 -8.27
C ASP A 264 7.84 -16.45 -8.74
N VAL A 265 8.71 -15.46 -8.81
CA VAL A 265 8.41 -14.11 -9.28
C VAL A 265 9.18 -13.88 -10.58
N VAL A 266 8.49 -13.50 -11.66
CA VAL A 266 9.05 -13.30 -13.02
C VAL A 266 8.51 -12.01 -13.63
#